data_AF-A0ABD6AHC7-F1
#
_entry.id   AF-A0ABD6AHC7-F1
#
_cell.length_a   1.000
_cell.length_b   1.000
_cell.length_c   1.000
_cell.angle_alpha   90.00
_cell.angle_beta   90.00
_cell.angle_gamma   90.00
#
_symmetry.space_group_name_H-M   'P 1'
#
loop_
_entity.id
_entity.type
_entity.pdbx_description
1 polymer ?
#
loop_
_entity_poly.entity_id
_entity_poly.type
_entity_poly.pdbx_seq_one_letter_code
_entity_poly.pdbx_strand_id
1 'polypeptide(L)'
;MTEDYSLDEFAGGDADGGAESSPGDDERETGGGSVDADDVDADGEATADADPATPTATWTTDGAACDRCGESVARRWFDDGALVCPACKEW
;
A
#
# COMPACT_ATOMS: atom_id res chain seq x y z
N MET A 1 5.59 26.62 13.56
CA MET A 1 5.59 25.90 12.27
C MET A 1 5.93 24.48 12.66
N THR A 2 5.03 23.53 12.48
CA THR A 2 5.34 22.11 12.74
C THR A 2 6.35 21.71 11.67
N GLU A 3 7.53 21.24 12.07
CA GLU A 3 8.47 20.66 11.13
C GLU A 3 7.80 19.45 10.47
N ASP A 4 7.62 19.52 9.15
CA ASP A 4 7.12 18.41 8.35
C ASP A 4 8.18 17.29 8.38
N TYR A 5 7.81 16.16 8.96
CA TYR A 5 8.67 15.00 9.08
C TYR A 5 8.99 14.48 7.68
N SER A 6 10.26 14.58 7.28
CA SER A 6 10.67 14.22 5.92
C SER A 6 10.53 12.71 5.70
N LEU A 7 9.99 12.33 4.53
CA LEU A 7 9.75 10.94 4.13
C LEU A 7 11.02 10.07 4.15
N ASP A 8 12.21 10.69 4.13
CA ASP A 8 13.50 10.03 4.24
C ASP A 8 13.73 9.32 5.59
N GLU A 9 13.15 9.79 6.71
CA GLU A 9 13.24 9.06 8.00
C GLU A 9 12.47 7.74 7.96
N PHE A 10 11.38 7.67 7.18
CA PHE A 10 10.66 6.42 6.95
C PHE A 10 11.37 5.47 5.99
N ALA A 11 12.34 5.96 5.21
CA ALA A 11 13.08 5.17 4.23
C ALA A 11 14.45 4.65 4.75
N GLY A 12 14.93 5.12 5.91
CA GLY A 12 16.33 4.96 6.33
C GLY A 12 16.57 4.41 7.73
N GLY A 13 16.08 3.20 8.01
CA GLY A 13 16.44 2.43 9.22
C GLY A 13 17.39 1.27 8.94
N ASP A 14 18.66 1.45 9.30
CA ASP A 14 19.70 0.43 9.53
C ASP A 14 20.35 -0.27 8.33
N ALA A 15 21.30 0.44 7.71
CA ALA A 15 22.46 -0.17 7.06
C ALA A 15 23.74 0.55 7.52
N ASP A 16 24.18 0.32 8.76
CA ASP A 16 25.55 0.65 9.17
C ASP A 16 26.17 -0.54 9.91
N GLY A 17 27.27 -1.05 9.32
CA GLY A 17 27.93 -2.29 9.73
C GLY A 17 29.00 -2.08 10.80
N GLY A 18 28.95 -2.90 11.84
CA GLY A 18 30.03 -3.13 12.80
C GLY A 18 30.34 -4.61 12.91
N ALA A 19 31.49 -5.04 12.39
CA ALA A 19 31.98 -6.40 12.44
C ALA A 19 32.72 -6.68 13.75
N GLU A 20 32.34 -7.71 14.53
CA GLU A 20 33.29 -8.58 15.26
C GLU A 20 32.67 -9.76 16.03
N SER A 21 33.35 -10.91 15.85
CA SER A 21 33.44 -12.10 16.71
C SER A 21 32.38 -13.21 16.62
N SER A 22 32.78 -14.29 15.92
CA SER A 22 32.31 -15.67 16.07
C SER A 22 32.69 -16.22 17.45
N PRO A 23 31.84 -17.07 18.06
CA PRO A 23 32.27 -18.45 18.24
C PRO A 23 31.14 -19.49 18.12
N GLY A 24 31.50 -20.69 17.66
CA GLY A 24 30.79 -21.91 18.03
C GLY A 24 30.09 -22.62 16.89
N ASP A 25 30.88 -23.45 16.21
CA ASP A 25 30.51 -24.79 15.77
C ASP A 25 29.25 -25.34 16.47
N ASP A 26 28.14 -25.43 15.73
CA ASP A 26 27.02 -26.31 16.05
C ASP A 26 26.67 -27.03 14.74
N GLU A 27 27.22 -28.23 14.65
CA GLU A 27 26.89 -29.35 13.78
C GLU A 27 25.68 -29.15 12.84
N ARG A 28 25.96 -28.85 11.56
CA ARG A 28 24.97 -29.06 10.50
C ARG A 28 24.82 -30.55 10.24
N GLU A 29 23.96 -31.18 11.03
CA GLU A 29 23.32 -32.44 10.68
C GLU A 29 22.47 -32.19 9.42
N THR A 30 23.05 -32.36 8.23
CA THR A 30 22.29 -32.44 6.97
C THR A 30 21.56 -33.78 6.95
N GLY A 31 20.58 -33.93 7.83
CA GLY A 31 19.59 -34.98 7.79
C GLY A 31 18.74 -34.75 6.55
N GLY A 32 19.07 -35.48 5.49
CA GLY A 32 18.25 -35.60 4.29
C GLY A 32 16.90 -36.20 4.64
N GLY A 33 15.99 -35.38 5.14
CA GLY A 33 14.56 -35.64 5.07
C GLY A 33 14.12 -35.22 3.68
N SER A 34 13.85 -36.18 2.82
CA SER A 34 12.98 -35.96 1.66
C SER A 34 11.71 -35.33 2.20
N VAL A 35 11.55 -34.02 2.02
CA VAL A 35 10.23 -33.41 2.15
C VAL A 35 9.49 -33.88 0.90
N ASP A 36 8.73 -34.96 1.07
CA ASP A 36 7.72 -35.34 0.11
C ASP A 36 6.92 -34.08 -0.23
N ALA A 37 7.05 -33.64 -1.47
CA ALA A 37 6.31 -32.54 -2.05
C ALA A 37 4.89 -33.00 -2.37
N ASP A 38 4.23 -33.64 -1.41
CA ASP A 38 2.87 -34.12 -1.52
C ASP A 38 2.09 -33.58 -0.33
N ASP A 39 1.04 -32.86 -0.66
CA ASP A 39 0.04 -32.33 0.26
C ASP A 39 0.44 -31.05 1.03
N VAL A 40 0.75 -29.99 0.28
CA VAL A 40 0.16 -28.71 0.67
C VAL A 40 -1.33 -28.86 0.37
N ASP A 41 -2.08 -29.37 1.36
CA ASP A 41 -3.51 -29.19 1.42
C ASP A 41 -3.71 -27.68 1.32
N ALA A 42 -4.04 -27.26 0.11
CA ALA A 42 -4.44 -25.91 -0.18
C ALA A 42 -5.83 -25.76 0.43
N ASP A 43 -5.90 -25.71 1.76
CA ASP A 43 -6.85 -24.86 2.48
C ASP A 43 -6.47 -23.41 2.17
N GLY A 44 -6.46 -23.10 0.87
CA GLY A 44 -6.57 -21.78 0.34
C GLY A 44 -7.98 -21.38 0.67
N GLU A 45 -8.16 -20.98 1.93
CA GLU A 45 -9.28 -20.18 2.39
C GLU A 45 -9.44 -19.11 1.33
N ALA A 46 -10.43 -19.32 0.46
CA ALA A 46 -10.61 -18.50 -0.72
C ALA A 46 -10.79 -17.10 -0.17
N THR A 47 -9.77 -16.25 -0.32
CA THR A 47 -9.85 -14.84 0.05
C THR A 47 -11.07 -14.33 -0.68
N ALA A 48 -12.18 -14.20 0.04
CA ALA A 48 -13.43 -13.81 -0.56
C ALA A 48 -13.15 -12.46 -1.21
N ASP A 49 -13.31 -12.40 -2.53
CA ASP A 49 -13.05 -11.19 -3.31
C ASP A 49 -14.00 -10.12 -2.77
N ALA A 50 -13.47 -9.26 -1.91
CA ALA A 50 -14.25 -8.23 -1.24
C ALA A 50 -14.52 -7.12 -2.24
N ASP A 51 -15.74 -6.60 -2.25
CA ASP A 51 -16.09 -5.48 -3.12
C ASP A 51 -15.18 -4.27 -2.82
N PRO A 52 -14.52 -3.70 -3.84
CA PRO A 52 -13.64 -2.56 -3.64
C PRO A 52 -14.45 -1.35 -3.16
N ALA A 53 -13.93 -0.68 -2.13
CA ALA A 53 -14.58 0.51 -1.61
C ALA A 53 -14.70 1.62 -2.67
N THR A 54 -15.86 2.28 -2.69
CA THR A 54 -16.07 3.44 -3.58
C THR A 54 -15.20 4.61 -3.15
N PRO A 55 -14.40 5.20 -4.06
CA PRO A 55 -13.55 6.35 -3.72
C PRO A 55 -14.40 7.59 -3.42
N THR A 56 -14.05 8.31 -2.36
CA THR A 56 -14.73 9.56 -1.97
C THR A 56 -14.30 10.78 -2.79
N ALA A 57 -13.12 10.71 -3.39
CA ALA A 57 -12.56 11.74 -4.24
C ALA A 57 -11.54 11.16 -5.22
N THR A 58 -11.26 11.91 -6.29
CA THR A 58 -10.20 11.60 -7.25
C THR A 58 -9.31 12.82 -7.45
N TRP A 59 -8.05 12.56 -7.80
CA TRP A 59 -7.05 13.57 -8.12
C TRP A 59 -6.42 13.27 -9.48
N THR A 60 -6.21 14.31 -10.28
CA THR A 60 -5.64 14.20 -11.62
C THR A 60 -4.70 15.37 -11.85
N THR A 61 -3.50 15.08 -12.38
CA THR A 61 -2.44 16.10 -12.58
C THR A 61 -2.85 17.22 -13.53
N ASP A 62 -3.49 16.88 -14.64
CA ASP A 62 -4.05 17.84 -15.63
C ASP A 62 -5.39 18.43 -15.17
N GLY A 63 -5.94 17.90 -14.08
CA GLY A 63 -7.33 18.08 -13.71
C GLY A 63 -8.30 17.37 -14.64
N ALA A 64 -9.57 17.47 -14.30
CA ALA A 64 -10.66 16.98 -15.12
C ALA A 64 -11.92 17.80 -14.85
N ALA A 65 -12.83 17.83 -15.83
CA ALA A 65 -14.04 18.62 -15.76
C ALA A 65 -14.95 18.18 -14.60
N CYS A 66 -15.52 19.15 -13.91
CA CYS A 66 -16.62 18.98 -12.97
C CYS A 66 -17.90 18.61 -13.72
N ASP A 67 -18.62 17.57 -13.27
CA ASP A 67 -19.87 17.13 -13.91
C ASP A 67 -21.00 18.18 -13.81
N ARG A 68 -20.95 19.09 -12.81
CA ARG A 68 -21.97 20.15 -12.64
C ARG A 68 -21.66 21.43 -13.42
N CYS A 69 -20.44 21.97 -13.31
CA CYS A 69 -20.11 23.28 -13.85
C CYS A 69 -19.15 23.24 -15.05
N GLY A 70 -18.56 22.08 -15.37
CA GLY A 70 -17.59 21.92 -16.46
C GLY A 70 -16.19 22.46 -16.16
N GLU A 71 -15.96 23.10 -15.01
CA GLU A 71 -14.64 23.61 -14.65
C GLU A 71 -13.64 22.45 -14.43
N SER A 72 -12.47 22.55 -15.06
CA SER A 72 -11.38 21.59 -14.85
C SER A 72 -10.68 21.87 -13.53
N VAL A 73 -10.70 20.89 -12.64
CA VAL A 73 -10.04 20.98 -11.33
C VAL A 73 -9.18 19.74 -11.07
N ALA A 74 -8.07 19.95 -10.34
CA ALA A 74 -7.14 18.87 -10.01
C ALA A 74 -7.77 17.80 -9.09
N ARG A 75 -8.65 18.22 -8.17
CA ARG A 75 -9.35 17.32 -7.24
C ARG A 75 -10.86 17.44 -7.44
N ARG A 76 -11.55 16.31 -7.54
CA ARG A 76 -13.01 16.20 -7.61
C ARG A 76 -13.51 15.22 -6.55
N TRP A 77 -14.72 15.44 -6.05
CA TRP A 77 -15.34 14.65 -5.00
C TRP A 77 -16.52 13.88 -5.56
N PHE A 78 -16.71 12.65 -5.07
CA PHE A 78 -17.89 11.87 -5.41
C PHE A 78 -19.10 12.43 -4.66
N ASP A 79 -20.16 12.74 -5.40
CA ASP A 79 -21.41 13.32 -4.91
C ASP A 79 -22.56 12.76 -5.75
N ASP A 80 -23.41 11.93 -5.16
CA ASP A 80 -24.58 11.31 -5.82
C ASP A 80 -24.28 10.69 -7.21
N GLY A 81 -23.18 9.93 -7.33
CA GLY A 81 -22.79 9.31 -8.60
C GLY A 81 -21.95 10.19 -9.54
N ALA A 82 -21.75 11.47 -9.21
CA ALA A 82 -20.99 12.41 -10.02
C ALA A 82 -19.68 12.84 -9.36
N LEU A 83 -18.70 13.25 -10.17
CA LEU A 83 -17.46 13.85 -9.69
C LEU A 83 -17.52 15.38 -9.79
N VAL A 84 -17.69 16.04 -8.64
CA VAL A 84 -17.91 17.49 -8.56
C VAL A 84 -16.70 18.22 -7.98
N CYS A 85 -16.52 19.48 -8.35
CA CYS A 85 -15.48 20.36 -7.80
C CYS A 85 -15.82 20.77 -6.34
N PRO A 86 -14.89 21.38 -5.58
CA PRO A 86 -15.13 21.71 -4.18
C PRO A 86 -16.19 22.79 -4.00
N ALA A 87 -16.38 23.64 -5.01
CA ALA A 87 -17.41 24.68 -5.02
C ALA A 87 -18.81 24.13 -5.28
N CYS A 88 -18.92 23.02 -6.04
CA CYS A 88 -20.19 22.40 -6.38
C CYS A 88 -20.63 21.31 -5.40
N LYS A 89 -19.72 20.83 -4.54
CA LYS A 89 -20.05 19.85 -3.50
C LYS A 89 -20.94 20.49 -2.44
N GLU A 90 -21.98 19.78 -2.03
CA GLU A 90 -22.77 20.10 -0.84
C GLU A 90 -22.06 19.47 0.35
N TRP A 91 -21.55 20.31 1.25
CA TRP A 91 -20.74 19.91 2.42
C TRP A 91 -21.50 20.15 3.72
#